data_AF-A0A6M0CYQ4-F1
#
_entry.id   AF-A0A6M0CYQ4-F1
#
_cell.length_a   1.000
_cell.length_b   1.000
_cell.length_c   1.000
_cell.angle_alpha   90.00
_cell.angle_beta   90.00
_cell.angle_gamma   90.00
#
_symmetry.space_group_name_H-M   'P 1'
#
loop_
_entity.id
_entity.type
_entity.pdbx_description
1 polymer ?
#
loop_
_entity_poly.entity_id
_entity_poly.type
_entity_poly.pdbx_seq_one_letter_code
_entity_poly.pdbx_strand_id
1 'polypeptide(L)'
;MAHVPQIKIAATYMRGGTSKGVFFNLKDLPEAAQLPGAARDALLLRVIGSPDPYGKQIDGMGGATSSTSKTVIVSRSIKPEHDVDYLFGQVAIDKAFVDWSGNCGNLSAAVGSFAISA
;
A
#
# COMPACT_ATOMS: atom_id res chain seq x y z
N MET A 1 -21.38 13.36 -15.98
CA MET A 1 -20.56 14.42 -15.36
C MET A 1 -19.12 14.26 -15.84
N ALA A 2 -18.41 15.35 -16.11
CA ALA A 2 -17.02 15.29 -16.57
C ALA A 2 -16.05 14.73 -15.51
N HIS A 3 -16.42 14.83 -14.23
CA HIS A 3 -15.65 14.27 -13.11
C HIS A 3 -16.56 13.46 -12.20
N VAL A 4 -16.14 12.23 -11.91
CA VAL A 4 -16.79 11.37 -10.93
C VAL A 4 -16.21 11.64 -9.53
N PRO A 5 -16.98 11.46 -8.45
CA PRO A 5 -16.47 11.58 -7.09
C PRO A 5 -15.30 10.63 -6.83
N GLN A 6 -14.44 10.99 -5.89
CA GLN A 6 -13.40 10.08 -5.40
C GLN A 6 -14.04 8.85 -4.74
N ILE A 7 -13.42 7.69 -4.94
CA ILE A 7 -13.78 6.46 -4.22
C ILE A 7 -13.21 6.52 -2.79
N LYS A 8 -13.86 5.79 -1.87
CA LYS A 8 -13.37 5.59 -0.51
C LYS A 8 -12.92 4.14 -0.38
N ILE A 9 -11.73 3.93 0.15
CA ILE A 9 -11.15 2.60 0.38
C ILE A 9 -10.74 2.55 1.84
N ALA A 10 -11.17 1.53 2.56
CA ALA A 10 -10.77 1.35 3.94
C ALA A 10 -9.27 1.07 4.00
N ALA A 11 -8.56 1.79 4.87
CA ALA A 11 -7.12 1.73 4.99
C ALA A 11 -6.69 2.21 6.37
N THR A 12 -5.53 1.73 6.82
CA THR A 12 -4.89 2.20 8.06
C THR A 12 -3.50 2.73 7.75
N TYR A 13 -3.22 3.97 8.14
CA TYR A 13 -1.88 4.54 8.01
C TYR A 13 -1.08 4.29 9.29
N MET A 14 0.00 3.52 9.19
CA MET A 14 0.72 3.03 10.36
C MET A 14 2.22 3.32 10.26
N ARG A 15 2.83 3.53 11.42
CA ARG A 15 4.28 3.41 11.59
C ARG A 15 4.61 1.97 11.99
N GLY A 16 5.53 1.34 11.26
CA GLY A 16 6.15 0.07 11.63
C GLY A 16 7.67 0.26 11.69
N GLY A 17 8.30 -0.04 12.83
CA GLY A 17 9.70 0.30 13.07
C GLY A 17 9.97 1.79 12.77
N THR A 18 10.91 2.04 11.85
CA THR A 18 11.28 3.38 11.36
C THR A 18 10.67 3.76 10.01
N SER A 19 9.66 3.02 9.54
CA SER A 19 8.95 3.30 8.28
C SER A 19 7.48 3.63 8.52
N LYS A 20 6.86 4.32 7.56
CA LYS A 20 5.40 4.51 7.50
C LYS A 20 4.86 3.93 6.20
N GLY A 21 3.67 3.37 6.25
CA GLY A 21 2.99 2.84 5.08
C GLY A 21 1.48 2.87 5.23
N VAL A 22 0.78 2.82 4.10
CA VAL A 22 -0.68 2.65 4.05
C VAL A 22 -0.98 1.15 3.95
N PHE A 23 -1.73 0.64 4.92
CA PHE A 23 -2.10 -0.77 5.04
C PHE A 23 -3.54 -0.98 4.58
N PHE A 24 -3.75 -2.06 3.83
CA PHE A 24 -5.06 -2.46 3.31
C PHE A 24 -5.32 -3.93 3.65
N ASN A 25 -6.57 -4.26 3.98
CA ASN A 25 -7.05 -5.62 3.87
C ASN A 25 -7.37 -5.89 2.40
N LEU A 26 -6.95 -7.03 1.86
CA LEU A 26 -7.19 -7.38 0.46
C LEU A 26 -8.67 -7.26 0.07
N LYS A 27 -9.58 -7.62 0.97
CA LYS A 27 -11.03 -7.59 0.73
C LYS A 27 -11.61 -6.19 0.63
N ASP A 28 -10.94 -5.19 1.19
CA ASP A 28 -11.39 -3.79 1.18
C ASP A 28 -10.97 -3.06 -0.09
N LEU A 29 -10.07 -3.65 -0.88
CA LEU A 29 -9.68 -3.09 -2.16
C LEU A 29 -10.82 -3.23 -3.18
N PRO A 30 -10.94 -2.28 -4.13
CA PRO A 30 -11.78 -2.47 -5.31
C PRO A 30 -11.48 -3.81 -5.99
N GLU A 31 -12.51 -4.48 -6.51
CA GLU A 31 -12.41 -5.83 -7.09
C GLU A 31 -11.25 -5.97 -8.09
N ALA A 32 -11.09 -5.00 -9.00
CA ALA A 32 -10.01 -4.99 -9.97
C ALA A 32 -8.58 -4.91 -9.37
N ALA A 33 -8.45 -4.43 -8.12
CA ALA A 33 -7.19 -4.35 -7.39
C ALA A 33 -6.98 -5.53 -6.40
N GLN A 34 -7.96 -6.42 -6.26
CA GLN A 34 -7.81 -7.63 -5.43
C GLN A 34 -6.94 -8.71 -6.08
N LEU A 35 -6.63 -8.58 -7.37
CA LEU A 35 -5.62 -9.37 -8.06
C LEU A 35 -4.36 -8.53 -8.36
N PRO A 36 -3.16 -9.14 -8.40
CA PRO A 36 -1.96 -8.45 -8.87
C PRO A 36 -2.14 -7.96 -10.32
N GLY A 37 -1.66 -6.76 -10.61
CA GLY A 37 -1.69 -6.21 -11.97
C GLY A 37 -1.87 -4.69 -12.00
N ALA A 38 -2.01 -4.16 -13.21
CA ALA A 38 -1.99 -2.72 -13.47
C ALA A 38 -3.04 -1.92 -12.69
N ALA A 39 -4.22 -2.48 -12.44
CA ALA A 39 -5.26 -1.80 -11.67
C ALA A 39 -4.87 -1.60 -10.20
N ARG A 40 -4.23 -2.61 -9.59
CA ARG A 40 -3.67 -2.51 -8.23
C ARG A 40 -2.52 -1.49 -8.21
N ASP A 41 -1.59 -1.59 -9.15
CA ASP A 41 -0.44 -0.70 -9.19
C ASP A 41 -0.88 0.76 -9.36
N ALA A 42 -1.83 1.03 -10.28
CA ALA A 42 -2.39 2.37 -10.49
C ALA A 42 -3.10 2.91 -9.25
N LEU A 43 -3.85 2.06 -8.54
CA LEU A 43 -4.48 2.45 -7.28
C LEU A 43 -3.45 2.87 -6.24
N LEU A 44 -2.42 2.05 -6.01
CA LEU A 44 -1.42 2.29 -4.96
C LEU A 44 -0.53 3.48 -5.30
N LEU A 45 -0.16 3.64 -6.58
CA LEU A 45 0.49 4.84 -7.09
C LEU A 45 -0.33 6.09 -6.76
N ARG A 46 -1.64 6.09 -7.05
CA ARG A 46 -2.50 7.23 -6.78
C ARG A 46 -2.67 7.52 -5.29
N VAL A 47 -2.81 6.50 -4.45
CA VAL A 47 -2.90 6.63 -2.99
C VAL A 47 -1.64 7.30 -2.44
N ILE A 48 -0.46 6.87 -2.90
CA ILE A 48 0.81 7.41 -2.43
C ILE A 48 1.11 8.79 -3.02
N GLY A 49 0.56 9.12 -4.18
CA GLY A 49 0.80 10.38 -4.88
C GLY A 49 1.97 10.29 -5.86
N SER A 50 2.12 9.15 -6.54
CA SER A 50 3.17 8.89 -7.52
C SER A 50 2.58 8.56 -8.91
N PRO A 51 3.35 8.75 -10.01
CA PRO A 51 4.63 9.45 -10.06
C PRO A 51 4.46 10.95 -9.81
N ASP A 52 5.34 11.54 -9.02
CA ASP A 52 5.34 12.97 -8.74
C ASP A 52 6.59 13.65 -9.34
N PRO A 53 6.43 14.48 -10.40
CA PRO A 53 7.54 15.23 -10.97
C PRO A 53 8.15 16.25 -10.01
N TYR A 54 7.46 16.63 -8.94
CA TYR A 54 7.96 17.55 -7.91
C TYR A 54 8.78 16.83 -6.84
N GLY A 55 8.68 15.50 -6.75
CA GLY A 55 9.35 14.68 -5.74
C GLY A 55 8.93 15.06 -4.31
N LYS A 56 7.66 15.40 -4.10
CA LYS A 56 7.10 15.85 -2.81
C LYS A 56 5.93 15.00 -2.30
N GLN A 57 5.21 14.31 -3.16
CA GLN A 57 4.02 13.50 -2.87
C GLN A 57 2.95 14.28 -2.09
N ILE A 58 2.84 15.60 -2.33
CA ILE A 58 1.90 16.50 -1.64
C ILE A 58 0.43 16.13 -1.89
N ASP A 59 0.13 15.55 -3.06
CA ASP A 59 -1.22 15.10 -3.43
C ASP A 59 -1.42 13.59 -3.19
N GLY A 60 -0.86 13.08 -2.09
CA GLY A 60 -0.97 11.68 -1.70
C GLY A 60 -0.54 11.43 -0.26
N MET A 61 -0.51 10.15 0.12
CA MET A 61 -0.14 9.70 1.47
C MET A 61 1.38 9.49 1.65
N GLY A 62 2.14 9.57 0.57
CA GLY A 62 3.59 9.46 0.59
C GLY A 62 4.27 10.65 1.28
N GLY A 63 5.48 10.43 1.79
CA GLY A 63 6.28 11.48 2.43
C GLY A 63 7.55 11.86 1.67
N ALA A 64 7.61 11.54 0.37
CA ALA A 64 8.73 11.78 -0.54
C ALA A 64 10.09 11.21 -0.06
N THR A 65 10.05 10.13 0.72
CA THR A 65 11.24 9.33 1.05
C THR A 65 10.94 7.84 0.84
N SER A 66 11.97 7.03 0.60
CA SER A 66 11.80 5.58 0.49
C SER A 66 11.17 4.96 1.75
N SER A 67 11.42 5.54 2.93
CA SER A 67 10.85 5.11 4.22
C SER A 67 9.38 5.45 4.42
N THR A 68 8.80 6.30 3.56
CA THR A 68 7.41 6.80 3.67
C THR A 68 6.59 6.64 2.39
N SER A 69 7.18 6.12 1.31
CA SER A 69 6.51 5.79 0.03
C SER A 69 6.26 4.28 -0.06
N LYS A 70 5.36 3.76 0.79
CA LYS A 70 5.18 2.32 1.02
C LYS A 70 3.70 1.95 1.16
N THR A 71 3.32 0.83 0.57
CA THR A 71 1.99 0.24 0.73
C THR A 71 2.09 -1.21 1.17
N VAL A 72 1.11 -1.65 1.95
CA VAL A 72 1.02 -3.03 2.45
C VAL A 72 -0.37 -3.56 2.19
N ILE A 73 -0.45 -4.78 1.66
CA ILE A 73 -1.71 -5.53 1.54
C ILE A 73 -1.59 -6.76 2.44
N VAL A 74 -2.59 -6.98 3.28
CA VAL A 74 -2.70 -8.13 4.17
C VAL A 74 -3.96 -8.92 3.81
N SER A 75 -3.86 -10.24 3.82
CA SER A 75 -5.01 -11.14 3.64
C SER A 75 -4.91 -12.34 4.56
N ARG A 76 -6.01 -13.04 4.79
CA ARG A 76 -5.97 -14.35 5.44
C ARG A 76 -5.11 -15.30 4.62
N SER A 77 -4.17 -15.97 5.27
CA SER A 77 -3.30 -16.94 4.60
C SER A 77 -4.05 -18.25 4.30
N ILE A 78 -3.69 -18.88 3.19
CA ILE A 78 -4.07 -20.26 2.87
C ILE A 78 -2.95 -21.27 3.18
N LYS A 79 -1.77 -20.78 3.55
CA LYS A 79 -0.63 -21.62 3.92
C LYS A 79 -0.86 -22.20 5.33
N PRO A 80 -0.59 -23.50 5.54
CA PRO A 80 -0.63 -24.10 6.87
C PRO A 80 0.25 -23.33 7.85
N GLU A 81 -0.15 -23.26 9.12
CA GLU A 81 0.59 -22.62 10.22
C GLU A 81 0.86 -21.12 10.05
N HIS A 82 0.13 -20.43 9.17
CA HIS A 82 0.24 -18.98 8.97
C HIS A 82 -1.14 -18.32 9.06
N ASP A 83 -1.25 -17.25 9.84
CA ASP A 83 -2.51 -16.51 9.99
C ASP A 83 -2.80 -15.60 8.79
N VAL A 84 -1.77 -14.89 8.31
CA VAL A 84 -1.90 -13.88 7.26
C VAL A 84 -0.80 -13.97 6.21
N ASP A 85 -1.17 -13.67 4.97
CA ASP A 85 -0.24 -13.35 3.90
C ASP A 85 -0.01 -11.84 3.90
N TYR A 86 1.26 -11.46 3.76
CA TYR A 86 1.72 -10.07 3.74
C TYR A 86 2.42 -9.79 2.41
N LEU A 87 1.93 -8.77 1.71
CA LEU A 87 2.50 -8.28 0.47
C LEU A 87 2.95 -6.82 0.63
N PHE A 88 4.22 -6.57 0.34
CA PHE A 88 4.85 -5.26 0.40
C PHE A 88 5.02 -4.66 -1.00
N GLY A 89 4.55 -3.43 -1.18
CA GLY A 89 4.79 -2.63 -2.38
C GLY A 89 5.64 -1.40 -2.07
N GLN A 90 6.84 -1.32 -2.63
CA GLN A 90 7.65 -0.11 -2.62
C GLN A 90 7.23 0.77 -3.80
N VAL A 91 6.65 1.93 -3.52
CA VAL A 91 6.18 2.83 -4.57
C VAL A 91 7.31 3.80 -4.93
N ALA A 92 7.70 3.84 -6.21
CA ALA A 92 8.66 4.81 -6.71
C ALA A 92 8.09 6.22 -6.62
N ILE A 93 8.94 7.22 -6.32
CA ILE A 93 8.49 8.60 -6.17
C ILE A 93 8.28 9.25 -7.54
N ASP A 94 9.25 9.08 -8.44
CA ASP A 94 9.37 9.76 -9.73
C ASP A 94 8.83 8.93 -10.91
N LYS A 95 8.54 7.64 -10.71
CA LYS A 95 8.14 6.70 -11.76
C LYS A 95 6.81 6.03 -11.43
N ALA A 96 6.02 5.75 -12.46
CA ALA A 96 4.80 4.96 -12.36
C ALA A 96 5.15 3.46 -12.17
N PHE A 97 5.71 3.13 -11.01
CA PHE A 97 6.21 1.79 -10.71
C PHE A 97 6.01 1.44 -9.23
N VAL A 98 5.54 0.21 -9.00
CA VAL A 98 5.48 -0.42 -7.68
C VAL A 98 6.37 -1.65 -7.72
N ASP A 99 7.38 -1.69 -6.85
CA ASP A 99 8.26 -2.84 -6.72
C ASP A 99 7.70 -3.81 -5.66
N TRP A 100 7.48 -5.04 -6.10
CA TRP A 100 6.94 -6.15 -5.31
C TRP A 100 7.99 -7.21 -4.97
N SER A 101 9.25 -7.02 -5.39
CA SER A 101 10.32 -8.02 -5.25
C SER A 101 10.92 -8.09 -3.84
N GLY A 102 10.75 -7.02 -3.06
CA GLY A 102 11.37 -6.86 -1.75
C GLY A 102 10.46 -7.21 -0.57
N ASN A 103 11.07 -7.24 0.61
CA ASN A 103 10.38 -7.18 1.89
C ASN A 103 10.75 -5.88 2.62
N CYS A 104 9.90 -5.41 3.52
CA CYS A 104 10.21 -4.33 4.45
C CYS A 104 10.08 -4.83 5.90
N GLY A 105 11.21 -5.21 6.51
CA GLY A 105 11.23 -5.73 7.89
C GLY A 105 10.68 -4.73 8.92
N ASN A 106 10.84 -3.43 8.69
CA ASN A 106 10.23 -2.39 9.52
C ASN A 106 8.69 -2.47 9.53
N LEU A 107 8.08 -2.61 8.35
CA LEU A 107 6.61 -2.69 8.25
C LEU A 107 6.07 -4.05 8.68
N SER A 108 6.86 -5.13 8.63
CA SER A 108 6.49 -6.41 9.22
C SER A 108 6.12 -6.29 10.71
N ALA A 109 6.75 -5.37 11.46
CA ALA A 109 6.39 -5.12 12.86
C ALA A 109 4.96 -4.54 13.03
N ALA A 110 4.44 -3.83 12.03
CA ALA A 110 3.07 -3.30 12.05
C ALA A 110 2.03 -4.30 11.48
N VAL A 111 2.45 -5.26 10.65
CA VAL A 111 1.55 -6.27 10.06
C VAL A 111 0.79 -7.05 11.13
N GLY A 112 1.46 -7.50 12.19
CA GLY A 112 0.78 -8.24 13.26
C GLY A 112 -0.29 -7.41 13.97
N SER A 113 0.00 -6.13 14.25
CA SER A 113 -0.98 -5.21 14.86
C SER A 113 -2.16 -4.95 13.93
N PHE A 114 -1.90 -4.77 12.63
CA PHE A 114 -2.95 -4.61 11.61
C PHE A 114 -3.83 -5.86 11.52
N ALA A 115 -3.23 -7.05 11.45
CA ALA A 115 -3.96 -8.32 11.31
C ALA A 115 -4.92 -8.62 12.47
N ILE A 116 -4.61 -8.18 13.69
CA ILE A 116 -5.47 -8.36 14.87
C ILE A 116 -6.63 -7.34 14.90
N SER A 117 -6.40 -6.15 14.34
CA SER A 117 -7.30 -4.99 14.52
C SER A 117 -8.20 -4.70 13.31
N ALA A 118 -7.87 -5.27 12.14
CA ALA A 118 -8.51 -5.01 10.86
C ALA A 118 -9.72 -5.92 10.58
#